data_AF-A0A7C4S960-F1
#
_entry.id   AF-A0A7C4S960-F1
#
_cell.length_a   1.000
_cell.length_b   1.000
_cell.length_c   1.000
_cell.angle_alpha   90.00
_cell.angle_beta   90.00
_cell.angle_gamma   90.00
#
_symmetry.space_group_name_H-M   'P 1'
#
loop_
_entity.id
_entity.type
_entity.pdbx_description
1 polymer ?
#
loop_
_entity_poly.entity_id
_entity_poly.type
_entity_poly.pdbx_seq_one_letter_code
_entity_poly.pdbx_strand_id
1 'polypeptide(L)'
;MESKSDLLKFIEGQIKIEREIVESLNRAVADIGNQPVKGVLQGISLDSLKHAEMYDSALKLLTTVPQALSQEQLDRQKELVEKHIRIEAELIKRIEAELPKIENEKVGLLLKAILADERRHHELLRKVLEILVRGETITEDDWWDALWKDVPYHGAPGG
;
A
#
# COMPACT_ATOMS: atom_id res chain seq x y z
N MET A 1 4.77 -10.36 27.88
CA MET A 1 5.45 -9.33 27.08
C MET A 1 6.39 -10.07 26.13
N GLU A 2 6.14 -10.04 24.83
CA GLU A 2 7.15 -10.47 23.87
C GLU A 2 8.42 -9.63 24.08
N SER A 3 9.58 -10.27 24.04
CA SER A 3 10.83 -9.50 24.04
C SER A 3 10.95 -8.76 22.70
N LYS A 4 11.61 -7.60 22.69
CA LYS A 4 11.90 -6.88 21.43
C LYS A 4 12.55 -7.81 20.38
N SER A 5 13.36 -8.78 20.82
CA SER A 5 13.97 -9.76 19.91
C SER A 5 12.96 -10.73 19.31
N ASP A 6 11.93 -11.12 20.02
CA ASP A 6 10.94 -12.09 19.52
C ASP A 6 10.04 -11.42 18.48
N LEU A 7 9.63 -10.17 18.74
CA LEU A 7 8.88 -9.35 17.78
C LEU A 7 9.65 -9.13 16.47
N LEU A 8 10.94 -8.77 16.55
CA LEU A 8 11.77 -8.56 15.36
C LEU A 8 11.90 -9.85 14.53
N LYS A 9 12.15 -10.99 15.18
CA LYS A 9 12.20 -12.30 14.51
C LYS A 9 10.88 -12.68 13.88
N PHE A 10 9.76 -12.37 14.53
CA PHE A 10 8.43 -12.61 13.99
C PHE A 10 8.23 -11.81 12.69
N ILE A 11 8.54 -10.51 12.69
CA ILE A 11 8.43 -9.63 11.52
C ILE A 11 9.34 -10.12 10.38
N GLU A 12 10.61 -10.45 10.67
CA GLU A 12 11.53 -11.03 9.69
C GLU A 12 10.98 -12.34 9.08
N GLY A 13 10.36 -13.18 9.92
CA GLY A 13 9.67 -14.39 9.49
C GLY A 13 8.51 -14.10 8.53
N GLN A 14 7.69 -13.08 8.82
CA GLN A 14 6.58 -12.68 7.93
C GLN A 14 7.09 -12.19 6.58
N ILE A 15 8.15 -11.35 6.56
CA ILE A 15 8.77 -10.89 5.31
C ILE A 15 9.20 -12.07 4.44
N LYS A 16 9.81 -13.10 5.05
CA LYS A 16 10.24 -14.29 4.33
C LYS A 16 9.07 -15.06 3.74
N ILE A 17 8.01 -15.30 4.53
CA ILE A 17 6.82 -16.02 4.09
C ILE A 17 6.14 -15.29 2.93
N GLU A 18 5.94 -13.98 3.04
CA GLU A 18 5.28 -13.18 2.00
C GLU A 18 6.10 -13.18 0.70
N ARG A 19 7.44 -13.09 0.78
CA ARG A 19 8.31 -13.20 -0.40
C ARG A 19 8.28 -14.61 -1.03
N GLU A 20 8.21 -15.67 -0.23
CA GLU A 20 8.04 -17.04 -0.73
C GLU A 20 6.72 -17.21 -1.48
N ILE A 21 5.63 -16.59 -1.00
CA ILE A 21 4.33 -16.56 -1.70
C ILE A 21 4.46 -15.87 -3.06
N VAL A 22 5.08 -14.68 -3.10
CA VAL A 22 5.33 -13.93 -4.35
C VAL A 22 6.11 -14.78 -5.36
N GLU A 23 7.21 -15.40 -4.94
CA GLU A 23 8.02 -16.25 -5.82
C GLU A 23 7.26 -17.49 -6.32
N SER A 24 6.47 -18.12 -5.45
CA SER A 24 5.65 -19.28 -5.80
C SER A 24 4.58 -18.92 -6.84
N LEU A 25 3.83 -17.84 -6.59
CA LEU A 25 2.76 -17.40 -7.48
C LEU A 25 3.29 -16.90 -8.83
N ASN A 26 4.38 -16.13 -8.84
CA ASN A 26 4.98 -15.65 -10.09
C ASN A 26 5.45 -16.80 -11.00
N ARG A 27 6.00 -17.88 -10.41
CA ARG A 27 6.34 -19.09 -11.17
C ARG A 27 5.09 -19.81 -11.69
N ALA A 28 4.09 -20.02 -10.83
CA ALA A 28 2.87 -20.75 -11.20
C ALA A 28 2.07 -20.03 -12.30
N VAL A 29 2.03 -18.70 -12.27
CA VAL A 29 1.26 -17.87 -13.22
C VAL A 29 1.80 -17.92 -14.65
N ALA A 30 3.07 -18.24 -14.85
CA ALA A 30 3.69 -18.30 -16.18
C ALA A 30 2.99 -19.31 -17.11
N ASP A 31 2.53 -20.43 -16.54
CA ASP A 31 1.98 -21.56 -17.29
C ASP A 31 0.43 -21.60 -17.30
N ILE A 32 -0.23 -20.64 -16.64
CA ILE A 32 -1.69 -20.60 -16.54
C ILE A 32 -2.29 -19.90 -17.77
N GLY A 33 -3.01 -20.67 -18.60
CA GLY A 33 -3.76 -20.16 -19.74
C GLY A 33 -5.08 -19.47 -19.38
N ASN A 34 -5.69 -19.83 -18.24
CA ASN A 34 -6.97 -19.27 -17.78
C ASN A 34 -6.77 -17.84 -17.22
N GLN A 35 -7.20 -16.83 -17.99
CA GLN A 35 -6.94 -15.42 -17.67
C GLN A 35 -7.57 -14.95 -16.35
N PRO A 36 -8.83 -15.28 -16.01
CA PRO A 36 -9.37 -14.96 -14.69
C PRO A 36 -8.56 -15.53 -13.53
N VAL A 37 -8.18 -16.82 -13.59
CA VAL A 37 -7.37 -17.47 -12.54
C VAL A 37 -6.01 -16.79 -12.43
N LYS A 38 -5.38 -16.50 -13.57
CA LYS A 38 -4.12 -15.75 -13.64
C LYS A 38 -4.24 -14.38 -12.98
N GLY A 39 -5.28 -13.61 -13.29
CA GLY A 39 -5.50 -12.29 -12.69
C GLY A 39 -5.66 -12.35 -11.17
N VAL A 40 -6.42 -13.31 -10.64
CA VAL A 40 -6.60 -13.49 -9.19
C VAL A 40 -5.26 -13.83 -8.51
N LEU A 41 -4.50 -14.79 -9.04
CA LEU A 41 -3.21 -15.18 -8.46
C LEU A 41 -2.16 -14.07 -8.54
N GLN A 42 -2.18 -13.28 -9.62
CA GLN A 42 -1.35 -12.08 -9.72
C GLN A 42 -1.73 -11.02 -8.69
N GLY A 43 -3.03 -10.80 -8.46
CA GLY A 43 -3.52 -9.90 -7.41
C GLY A 43 -3.00 -10.31 -6.03
N ILE A 44 -3.16 -11.59 -5.68
CA ILE A 44 -2.64 -12.12 -4.40
C ILE A 44 -1.11 -11.93 -4.29
N SER A 45 -0.37 -12.13 -5.39
CA SER A 45 1.07 -11.89 -5.39
C SER A 45 1.41 -10.41 -5.17
N LEU A 46 0.62 -9.48 -5.69
CA LEU A 46 0.84 -8.04 -5.47
C LEU A 46 0.52 -7.66 -4.01
N ASP A 47 -0.52 -8.24 -3.43
CA ASP A 47 -0.87 -8.05 -2.01
C ASP A 47 0.23 -8.59 -1.08
N SER A 48 0.73 -9.80 -1.34
CA SER A 48 1.87 -10.36 -0.57
C SER A 48 3.12 -9.51 -0.70
N LEU A 49 3.40 -8.94 -1.88
CA LEU A 49 4.50 -8.00 -2.05
C LEU A 49 4.28 -6.74 -1.21
N LYS A 50 3.07 -6.17 -1.25
CA LYS A 50 2.69 -5.03 -0.40
C LYS A 50 2.94 -5.34 1.08
N HIS A 51 2.48 -6.49 1.58
CA HIS A 51 2.70 -6.89 2.97
C HIS A 51 4.18 -7.00 3.33
N ALA A 52 4.99 -7.62 2.47
CA ALA A 52 6.43 -7.74 2.70
C ALA A 52 7.11 -6.35 2.83
N GLU A 53 6.74 -5.39 1.98
CA GLU A 53 7.26 -4.01 2.05
C GLU A 53 6.79 -3.26 3.29
N MET A 54 5.56 -3.50 3.76
CA MET A 54 5.05 -2.94 5.01
C MET A 54 5.79 -3.50 6.22
N TYR A 55 6.01 -4.83 6.28
CA TYR A 55 6.80 -5.45 7.34
C TYR A 55 8.26 -4.97 7.34
N ASP A 56 8.86 -4.80 6.17
CA ASP A 56 10.22 -4.28 6.02
C ASP A 56 10.32 -2.81 6.49
N SER A 57 9.32 -2.00 6.17
CA SER A 57 9.21 -0.61 6.65
C SER A 57 9.05 -0.53 8.17
N ALA A 58 8.17 -1.36 8.74
CA ALA A 58 8.02 -1.49 10.19
C ALA A 58 9.33 -1.93 10.87
N LEU A 59 10.03 -2.92 10.29
CA LEU A 59 11.31 -3.40 10.80
C LEU A 59 12.35 -2.27 10.82
N LYS A 60 12.44 -1.47 9.75
CA LYS A 60 13.33 -0.30 9.68
C LYS A 60 13.00 0.74 10.74
N LEU A 61 11.74 1.11 10.92
CA LEU A 61 11.33 2.05 11.97
C LEU A 61 11.67 1.54 13.39
N LEU A 62 11.63 0.23 13.63
CA LEU A 62 11.95 -0.36 14.95
C LEU A 62 13.46 -0.49 15.24
N THR A 63 14.29 -0.46 14.21
CA THR A 63 15.71 -0.85 14.28
C THR A 63 16.70 0.22 13.84
N THR A 64 16.25 1.20 13.05
CA THR A 64 17.13 2.25 12.49
C THR A 64 16.63 3.64 12.84
N VAL A 65 17.58 4.53 13.11
CA VAL A 65 17.29 5.97 13.22
C VAL A 65 17.02 6.52 11.82
N PRO A 66 15.92 7.25 11.58
CA PRO A 66 15.62 7.82 10.28
C PRO A 66 16.77 8.69 9.77
N GLN A 67 17.19 8.47 8.53
CA GLN A 67 18.18 9.34 7.90
C GLN A 67 17.53 10.69 7.57
N ALA A 68 18.18 11.79 7.95
CA ALA A 68 17.77 13.11 7.52
C ALA A 68 17.81 13.20 5.98
N LEU A 69 16.68 13.57 5.37
CA LEU A 69 16.58 13.79 3.93
C LEU A 69 17.09 15.18 3.57
N SER A 70 17.78 15.31 2.43
CA SER A 70 18.07 16.63 1.88
C SER A 70 16.79 17.30 1.36
N GLN A 71 16.79 18.63 1.27
CA GLN A 71 15.66 19.37 0.70
C GLN A 71 15.31 18.88 -0.72
N GLU A 72 16.32 18.59 -1.55
CA GLU A 72 16.12 18.05 -2.89
C GLU A 72 15.42 16.69 -2.88
N GLN A 73 15.77 15.80 -1.94
CA GLN A 73 15.10 14.51 -1.80
C GLN A 73 13.64 14.66 -1.36
N LEU A 74 13.37 15.58 -0.41
CA LEU A 74 12.01 15.89 0.03
C LEU A 74 11.16 16.44 -1.13
N ASP A 75 11.72 17.36 -1.92
CA ASP A 75 10.98 17.97 -3.03
C ASP A 75 10.66 16.96 -4.13
N ARG A 76 11.61 16.06 -4.47
CA ARG A 76 11.36 14.95 -5.41
C ARG A 76 10.26 14.00 -4.92
N GLN A 77 10.24 13.70 -3.62
CA GLN A 77 9.20 12.85 -3.03
C GLN A 77 7.83 13.54 -3.06
N LYS A 78 7.76 14.83 -2.74
CA LYS A 78 6.53 15.63 -2.83
C LYS A 78 5.98 15.65 -4.25
N GLU A 79 6.81 15.97 -5.24
CA GLU A 79 6.41 16.00 -6.65
C GLU A 79 5.84 14.66 -7.12
N LEU A 80 6.48 13.55 -6.72
CA LEU A 80 6.01 12.21 -7.04
C LEU A 80 4.62 11.94 -6.41
N VAL A 81 4.47 12.22 -5.12
CA VAL A 81 3.20 11.99 -4.41
C VAL A 81 2.09 12.87 -4.99
N GLU A 82 2.36 14.16 -5.24
CA GLU A 82 1.40 15.08 -5.85
C GLU A 82 0.98 14.64 -7.26
N LYS A 83 1.92 14.12 -8.06
CA LYS A 83 1.62 13.56 -9.39
C LYS A 83 0.63 12.41 -9.26
N HIS A 84 0.84 11.49 -8.33
CA HIS A 84 -0.04 10.35 -8.14
C HIS A 84 -1.41 10.76 -7.56
N ILE A 85 -1.47 11.74 -6.64
CA ILE A 85 -2.74 12.32 -6.18
C ILE A 85 -3.59 12.82 -7.37
N ARG A 86 -2.97 13.48 -8.35
CA ARG A 86 -3.67 13.95 -9.56
C ARG A 86 -4.17 12.79 -10.43
N ILE A 87 -3.33 11.77 -10.64
CA ILE A 87 -3.68 10.58 -11.42
C ILE A 87 -4.88 9.86 -10.77
N GLU A 88 -4.82 9.60 -9.47
CA GLU A 88 -5.91 8.96 -8.71
C GLU A 88 -7.22 9.76 -8.82
N ALA A 89 -7.15 11.09 -8.66
CA ALA A 89 -8.33 11.95 -8.75
C ALA A 89 -8.97 11.93 -10.15
N GLU A 90 -8.16 11.84 -11.21
CA GLU A 90 -8.66 11.71 -12.58
C GLU A 90 -9.31 10.34 -12.82
N LEU A 91 -8.68 9.27 -12.32
CA LEU A 91 -9.21 7.90 -12.42
C LEU A 91 -10.55 7.77 -11.69
N ILE A 92 -10.64 8.26 -10.45
CA ILE A 92 -11.87 8.29 -9.65
C ILE A 92 -13.00 8.97 -10.44
N LYS A 93 -12.77 10.18 -10.95
CA LYS A 93 -13.77 10.93 -11.73
C LYS A 93 -14.21 10.17 -12.97
N ARG A 94 -13.27 9.53 -13.66
CA ARG A 94 -13.56 8.77 -14.88
C ARG A 94 -14.42 7.55 -14.56
N ILE A 95 -14.10 6.79 -13.52
CA ILE A 95 -14.89 5.64 -13.10
C ILE A 95 -16.29 6.09 -12.66
N GLU A 96 -16.41 7.16 -11.86
CA GLU A 96 -17.69 7.72 -11.42
C GLU A 96 -18.59 8.15 -12.57
N ALA A 97 -18.03 8.75 -13.63
CA ALA A 97 -18.78 9.18 -14.80
C ALA A 97 -19.26 8.02 -15.69
N GLU A 98 -18.49 6.94 -15.76
CA GLU A 98 -18.82 5.77 -16.59
C GLU A 98 -19.70 4.75 -15.86
N LEU A 99 -19.57 4.60 -14.54
CA LEU A 99 -20.26 3.59 -13.76
C LEU A 99 -21.79 3.55 -13.97
N PRO A 100 -22.53 4.68 -14.06
CA PRO A 100 -23.97 4.66 -14.31
C PRO A 100 -24.36 4.15 -15.69
N LYS A 101 -23.42 4.12 -16.65
CA LYS A 101 -23.64 3.70 -18.04
C LYS A 101 -23.38 2.21 -18.25
N ILE A 102 -22.82 1.53 -17.24
CA ILE A 102 -22.45 0.11 -17.34
C ILE A 102 -23.66 -0.77 -17.06
N GLU A 103 -24.17 -1.42 -18.09
CA GLU A 103 -25.29 -2.39 -17.97
C GLU A 103 -24.84 -3.73 -17.38
N ASN A 104 -23.57 -4.10 -17.57
CA ASN A 104 -23.03 -5.37 -17.07
C ASN A 104 -22.80 -5.30 -15.55
N GLU A 105 -23.67 -5.95 -14.79
CA GLU A 105 -23.65 -5.95 -13.31
C GLU A 105 -22.29 -6.39 -12.73
N LYS A 106 -21.65 -7.42 -13.30
CA LYS A 106 -20.35 -7.92 -12.80
C LYS A 106 -19.23 -6.90 -13.01
N VAL A 107 -19.22 -6.24 -14.17
CA VAL A 107 -18.27 -5.15 -14.46
C VAL A 107 -18.57 -3.95 -13.56
N GLY A 108 -19.85 -3.65 -13.31
CA GLY A 108 -20.25 -2.61 -12.37
C GLY A 108 -19.78 -2.87 -10.94
N LEU A 109 -19.88 -4.11 -10.45
CA LEU A 109 -19.35 -4.51 -9.13
C LEU A 109 -17.82 -4.40 -9.06
N LEU A 110 -17.12 -4.83 -10.11
CA LEU A 110 -15.66 -4.70 -10.22
C LEU A 110 -15.23 -3.23 -10.15
N LEU A 111 -15.86 -2.35 -10.94
CA LEU A 111 -15.54 -0.93 -10.95
C LEU A 111 -15.84 -0.24 -9.62
N LYS A 112 -16.88 -0.67 -8.90
CA LYS A 112 -17.17 -0.17 -7.53
C LYS A 112 -16.07 -0.58 -6.55
N ALA A 113 -15.57 -1.81 -6.64
CA ALA A 113 -14.47 -2.27 -5.79
C ALA A 113 -13.19 -1.48 -6.06
N ILE A 114 -12.82 -1.30 -7.33
CA ILE A 114 -11.68 -0.48 -7.75
C ILE A 114 -11.86 0.97 -7.27
N LEU A 115 -13.01 1.59 -7.52
CA LEU A 115 -13.29 2.97 -7.07
C LEU A 115 -13.13 3.14 -5.55
N ALA A 116 -13.55 2.15 -4.76
CA ALA A 116 -13.38 2.19 -3.32
C ALA A 116 -11.90 2.12 -2.91
N ASP A 117 -11.08 1.40 -3.67
CA ASP A 117 -9.63 1.29 -3.45
C ASP A 117 -8.91 2.58 -3.82
N GLU A 118 -9.17 3.13 -5.01
CA GLU A 118 -8.54 4.38 -5.45
C GLU A 118 -8.86 5.57 -4.54
N ARG A 119 -10.07 5.60 -3.96
CA ARG A 119 -10.41 6.61 -2.93
C ARG A 119 -9.54 6.45 -1.67
N ARG A 120 -9.28 5.23 -1.23
CA ARG A 120 -8.37 4.97 -0.10
C ARG A 120 -6.93 5.34 -0.45
N HIS A 121 -6.44 4.94 -1.62
CA HIS A 121 -5.11 5.31 -2.11
C HIS A 121 -4.94 6.83 -2.19
N HIS A 122 -5.92 7.53 -2.75
CA HIS A 122 -5.91 8.99 -2.84
C HIS A 122 -5.82 9.64 -1.45
N GLU A 123 -6.60 9.18 -0.47
CA GLU A 123 -6.51 9.68 0.90
C GLU A 123 -5.18 9.38 1.58
N LEU A 124 -4.61 8.19 1.34
CA LEU A 124 -3.31 7.80 1.87
C LEU A 124 -2.21 8.71 1.32
N LEU A 125 -2.18 8.91 -0.01
CA LEU A 125 -1.20 9.79 -0.66
C LEU A 125 -1.29 11.23 -0.13
N ARG A 126 -2.50 11.74 0.15
CA ARG A 126 -2.66 13.07 0.76
C ARG A 126 -2.02 13.16 2.14
N LYS A 127 -2.16 12.12 2.98
CA LYS A 127 -1.49 12.08 4.28
C LYS A 127 0.02 11.99 4.15
N VAL A 128 0.52 11.18 3.22
CA VAL A 128 1.96 11.11 2.94
C VAL A 128 2.48 12.49 2.53
N LEU A 129 1.75 13.22 1.68
CA LEU A 129 2.10 14.60 1.33
C LEU A 129 2.10 15.54 2.54
N GLU A 130 1.09 15.45 3.42
CA GLU A 130 1.02 16.25 4.65
C GLU A 130 2.25 16.01 5.55
N ILE A 131 2.71 14.76 5.67
CA ILE A 131 3.93 14.41 6.42
C ILE A 131 5.15 15.01 5.72
N LEU A 132 5.31 14.80 4.41
CA LEU A 132 6.45 15.32 3.64
C LEU A 132 6.56 16.85 3.69
N VAL A 133 5.43 17.57 3.75
CA VAL A 133 5.39 19.03 3.87
C VAL A 133 5.97 19.54 5.20
N ARG A 134 5.89 18.74 6.28
CA ARG A 134 6.47 19.09 7.59
C ARG A 134 8.00 19.09 7.59
N GLY A 135 8.63 18.45 6.60
CA GLY A 135 10.06 18.50 6.35
C GLY A 135 10.90 18.09 7.57
N GLU A 136 11.64 19.04 8.14
CA GLU A 136 12.55 18.79 9.27
C GLU A 136 11.83 18.38 10.57
N THR A 137 10.49 18.51 10.65
CA THR A 137 9.70 18.17 11.85
C THR A 137 9.00 16.80 11.75
N ILE A 138 9.35 15.99 10.75
CA ILE A 138 8.81 14.62 10.59
C ILE A 138 9.34 13.71 11.71
N THR A 139 8.43 12.96 12.33
CA THR A 139 8.73 12.00 13.40
C THR A 139 8.55 10.55 12.96
N GLU A 140 9.05 9.58 13.75
CA GLU A 140 8.78 8.15 13.53
C GLU A 140 7.29 7.83 13.65
N ASP A 141 6.58 8.48 14.59
CA ASP A 141 5.15 8.31 14.80
C ASP A 141 4.33 8.72 13.57
N ASP A 142 4.74 9.78 12.87
CA ASP A 142 4.11 10.19 11.60
C ASP A 142 4.19 9.07 10.53
N TRP A 143 5.31 8.34 10.48
CA TRP A 143 5.48 7.22 9.55
C TRP A 143 4.69 5.98 9.97
N TRP A 144 4.57 5.73 11.27
CA TRP A 144 3.67 4.68 11.78
C TRP A 144 2.21 4.95 11.43
N ASP A 145 1.76 6.20 11.58
CA ASP A 145 0.40 6.61 11.20
C ASP A 145 0.12 6.44 9.70
N ALA A 146 1.12 6.71 8.86
CA ALA A 146 1.01 6.50 7.42
C ALA A 146 0.95 5.01 7.05
N LEU A 147 1.86 4.20 7.62
CA LEU A 147 1.89 2.75 7.40
C LEU A 147 0.61 2.08 7.90
N TRP A 148 0.07 2.50 9.04
CA TRP A 148 -1.14 1.89 9.58
C TRP A 148 -2.38 2.20 8.76
N LYS A 149 -2.55 3.43 8.22
CA LYS A 149 -3.78 3.76 7.50
C LYS A 149 -4.03 2.89 6.26
N ASP A 150 -2.99 2.25 5.73
CA ASP A 150 -3.05 1.40 4.54
C ASP A 150 -3.46 -0.06 4.84
N VAL A 151 -3.57 -0.45 6.12
CA VAL A 151 -4.00 -1.81 6.48
C VAL A 151 -5.54 -1.91 6.49
N PRO A 152 -6.14 -2.85 5.75
CA PRO A 152 -7.59 -3.06 5.75
C PRO A 152 -8.12 -3.48 7.13
N TYR A 153 -9.27 -2.94 7.54
CA TYR A 153 -9.97 -3.22 8.81
C TYR A 153 -9.24 -2.79 10.09
N HIS A 154 -9.13 -1.49 10.30
CA HIS A 154 -8.94 -0.96 11.65
C HIS A 154 -10.28 -0.78 12.34
N GLY A 155 -10.58 -1.70 13.28
CA GLY A 155 -11.33 -1.31 14.46
C GLY A 155 -10.62 -0.12 15.11
N ALA A 156 -11.40 0.84 15.60
CA ALA A 156 -10.91 2.08 16.21
C ALA A 156 -9.77 1.80 17.22
N PRO A 157 -8.79 2.73 17.37
CA PRO A 157 -7.74 2.59 18.36
C PRO A 157 -8.39 2.60 19.76
N GLY A 158 -8.46 1.44 20.38
CA GLY A 158 -9.20 1.23 21.63
C GLY A 158 -9.56 -0.24 21.85
N GLY A 159 -8.53 -1.10 21.88
CA GLY A 159 -8.61 -2.46 22.40
C GLY A 159 -7.54 -2.64 23.45
#